data_AF-A0A9Q0EXB1-F1
#
_entry.id   AF-A0A9Q0EXB1-F1
#
_cell.length_a   1.000
_cell.length_b   1.000
_cell.length_c   1.000
_cell.angle_alpha   90.00
_cell.angle_beta   90.00
_cell.angle_gamma   90.00
#
_symmetry.space_group_name_H-M   'P 1'
#
loop_
_entity.id
_entity.type
_entity.pdbx_description
1 polymer ?
#
loop_
_entity_poly.entity_id
_entity_poly.type
_entity_poly.pdbx_seq_one_letter_code
_entity_poly.pdbx_strand_id
1 'polypeptide(L)'
;MMTYAWYVAKLKTHHPGVIFPGRWWDPVRPEEKGTFNLEHFLSNNTDRPVFACIGLTDGDPSWEHSFTRWPLGVCDQLVSAHTHFHPEKWAEHTRNLYQWSEPHNSFHPGSWERVANEEMWQARMKTAFFLYNLAEGMQEDAKADLYQLSYTLYKEIVEAYPDYPPNWDVNMALACERLLRSGLQGPGAEDRLLTCSIKHFSLYLKKDRLEPQAPAIRSAIAKMLQERERLRQNLEQGP
;
A
#
# COMPACT_ATOMS: atom_id res chain seq x y z
N MET A 1 -8.31 15.83 -15.75
CA MET A 1 -7.80 16.87 -16.68
C MET A 1 -8.07 16.56 -18.16
N MET A 2 -8.21 15.31 -18.60
CA MET A 2 -8.48 14.98 -20.01
C MET A 2 -9.94 15.20 -20.48
N THR A 3 -10.78 15.85 -19.68
CA THR A 3 -12.20 16.13 -19.96
C THR A 3 -12.44 17.17 -21.05
N TYR A 4 -11.39 17.81 -21.59
CA TYR A 4 -11.50 18.88 -22.59
C TYR A 4 -10.78 18.54 -23.89
N ALA A 5 -11.46 18.74 -25.02
CA ALA A 5 -10.95 18.39 -26.34
C ALA A 5 -9.61 19.07 -26.69
N TRP A 6 -9.49 20.36 -26.36
CA TRP A 6 -8.26 21.11 -26.61
C TRP A 6 -7.08 20.58 -25.79
N TYR A 7 -7.33 20.03 -24.59
CA TYR A 7 -6.28 19.53 -23.71
C TYR A 7 -5.71 18.20 -24.23
N VAL A 8 -6.57 17.28 -24.66
CA VAL A 8 -6.12 16.03 -25.32
C VAL A 8 -5.38 16.32 -26.63
N ALA A 9 -5.87 17.26 -27.44
CA ALA A 9 -5.17 17.68 -28.66
C ALA A 9 -3.76 18.23 -28.36
N LYS A 10 -3.63 19.04 -27.30
CA LYS A 10 -2.33 19.53 -26.81
C LYS A 10 -1.44 18.36 -26.36
N LEU A 11 -1.95 17.45 -25.54
CA LEU A 11 -1.19 16.28 -25.07
C LEU A 11 -0.69 15.41 -26.22
N LYS A 12 -1.55 15.14 -27.22
CA LYS A 12 -1.18 14.37 -28.42
C LYS A 12 -0.02 15.00 -29.18
N THR A 13 0.05 16.33 -29.21
CA THR A 13 1.14 17.07 -29.86
C THR A 13 2.46 16.92 -29.09
N HIS A 14 2.41 16.92 -27.75
CA HIS A 14 3.59 16.80 -26.89
C HIS A 14 4.04 15.36 -26.63
N HIS A 15 3.17 14.38 -26.88
CA HIS A 15 3.43 12.95 -26.64
C HIS A 15 3.10 12.12 -27.90
N PRO A 16 3.92 12.22 -28.97
CA PRO A 16 3.59 11.64 -30.28
C PRO A 16 3.48 10.11 -30.32
N GLY A 17 4.00 9.42 -29.30
CA GLY A 17 3.83 7.98 -29.15
C GLY A 17 2.55 7.57 -28.42
N VAL A 18 1.90 8.47 -27.66
CA VAL A 18 0.75 8.12 -26.82
C VAL A 18 -0.53 8.16 -27.64
N ILE A 19 -1.27 7.06 -27.61
CA ILE A 19 -2.52 6.92 -28.36
C ILE A 19 -3.67 7.41 -27.48
N PHE A 20 -4.35 8.47 -27.92
CA PHE A 20 -5.59 8.96 -27.31
C PHE A 20 -6.77 8.45 -28.15
N PRO A 21 -7.60 7.52 -27.64
CA PRO A 21 -8.66 6.87 -28.43
C PRO A 21 -9.80 7.80 -28.84
N GLY A 22 -9.98 8.91 -28.12
CA GLY A 22 -10.97 9.93 -28.42
C GLY A 22 -10.41 11.35 -28.25
N ARG A 23 -11.30 12.32 -28.39
CA ARG A 23 -11.01 13.75 -28.27
C ARG A 23 -11.05 14.23 -26.83
N TRP A 24 -11.84 13.63 -25.96
CA TRP A 24 -11.82 13.92 -24.52
C TRP A 24 -12.20 12.67 -23.73
N TRP A 25 -11.76 12.65 -22.48
CA TRP A 25 -12.10 11.60 -21.52
C TRP A 25 -13.48 11.87 -20.93
N ASP A 26 -14.37 10.89 -21.03
CA ASP A 26 -15.70 10.87 -20.41
C ASP A 26 -15.95 9.46 -19.85
N PRO A 27 -15.81 9.25 -18.53
CA PRO A 27 -15.99 7.94 -17.94
C PRO A 27 -17.47 7.55 -17.79
N VAL A 28 -18.41 8.49 -17.98
CA VAL A 28 -19.85 8.25 -17.85
C VAL A 28 -20.48 7.87 -19.18
N ARG A 29 -19.98 8.43 -20.29
CA ARG A 29 -20.45 8.16 -21.65
C ARG A 29 -19.29 7.82 -22.60
N PRO A 30 -18.55 6.73 -22.36
CA PRO A 30 -17.40 6.35 -23.19
C PRO A 30 -17.75 5.88 -24.61
N GLU A 31 -19.01 5.54 -24.87
CA GLU A 31 -19.51 5.16 -26.21
C GLU A 31 -19.96 6.36 -27.06
N GLU A 32 -20.05 7.55 -26.47
CA GLU A 32 -20.35 8.76 -27.22
C GLU A 32 -19.24 9.05 -28.26
N LYS A 33 -19.63 9.52 -29.44
CA LYS A 33 -18.69 9.69 -30.55
C LYS A 33 -17.55 10.65 -30.17
N GLY A 34 -16.34 10.10 -30.11
CA GLY A 34 -15.13 10.89 -29.83
C GLY A 34 -14.81 11.02 -28.34
N THR A 35 -15.44 10.23 -27.48
CA THR A 35 -15.03 10.10 -26.07
C THR A 35 -14.16 8.86 -25.86
N PHE A 36 -13.56 8.75 -24.67
CA PHE A 36 -12.89 7.52 -24.21
C PHE A 36 -12.89 7.46 -22.68
N ASN A 37 -12.82 6.27 -22.10
CA ASN A 37 -12.55 6.04 -20.67
C ASN A 37 -11.09 5.61 -20.45
N LEU A 38 -10.74 5.35 -19.20
CA LEU A 38 -9.39 4.94 -18.82
C LEU A 38 -9.02 3.57 -19.40
N GLU A 39 -9.95 2.61 -19.45
CA GLU A 39 -9.67 1.31 -20.07
C GLU A 39 -9.28 1.44 -21.55
N HIS A 40 -10.05 2.20 -22.35
CA HIS A 40 -9.71 2.46 -23.74
C HIS A 40 -8.31 3.05 -23.88
N PHE A 41 -7.95 4.01 -23.01
CA PHE A 41 -6.63 4.62 -23.02
C PHE A 41 -5.52 3.59 -22.73
N LEU A 42 -5.68 2.76 -21.70
CA LEU A 42 -4.67 1.78 -21.33
C LEU A 42 -4.51 0.68 -22.39
N SER A 43 -5.62 0.17 -22.91
CA SER A 43 -5.63 -0.89 -23.93
C SER A 43 -4.96 -0.46 -25.24
N ASN A 44 -4.99 0.84 -25.55
CA ASN A 44 -4.30 1.41 -26.72
C ASN A 44 -2.83 1.80 -26.45
N ASN A 45 -2.35 1.70 -25.21
CA ASN A 45 -0.98 2.07 -24.82
C ASN A 45 -0.30 0.93 -24.04
N THR A 46 -0.52 -0.33 -24.44
CA THR A 46 0.05 -1.52 -23.78
C THR A 46 1.53 -1.72 -24.05
N ASP A 47 2.06 -1.06 -25.09
CA ASP A 47 3.48 -1.07 -25.49
C ASP A 47 4.39 -0.28 -24.53
N ARG A 48 3.81 0.43 -23.58
CA ARG A 48 4.51 1.32 -22.65
C ARG A 48 3.96 1.22 -21.24
N PRO A 49 4.80 1.40 -20.21
CA PRO A 49 4.32 1.57 -18.85
C PRO A 49 3.47 2.84 -18.72
N VAL A 50 2.28 2.71 -18.14
CA VAL A 50 1.42 3.83 -17.77
C VAL A 50 1.42 3.95 -16.25
N PHE A 51 1.65 5.17 -15.76
CA PHE A 51 1.70 5.47 -14.33
C PHE A 51 0.65 6.50 -13.95
N ALA A 52 0.09 6.35 -12.75
CA ALA A 52 -0.74 7.35 -12.11
C ALA A 52 -0.11 7.76 -10.79
N CYS A 53 0.22 9.04 -10.65
CA CYS A 53 0.92 9.57 -9.48
C CYS A 53 -0.02 10.35 -8.57
N ILE A 54 0.09 10.15 -7.26
CA ILE A 54 -0.81 10.74 -6.24
C ILE A 54 -2.24 10.19 -6.38
N GLY A 55 -2.34 8.92 -6.82
CA GLY A 55 -3.59 8.18 -6.94
C GLY A 55 -4.29 8.33 -8.29
N LEU A 56 -5.25 7.43 -8.52
CA LEU A 56 -6.24 7.50 -9.59
C LEU A 56 -7.54 8.06 -9.04
N THR A 57 -8.30 8.72 -9.90
CA THR A 57 -9.63 9.21 -9.52
C THR A 57 -10.59 8.02 -9.46
N ASP A 58 -11.43 7.97 -8.43
CA ASP A 58 -12.49 6.96 -8.30
C ASP A 58 -13.64 7.18 -9.30
N GLY A 59 -13.57 8.23 -10.11
CA GLY A 59 -14.61 8.60 -11.07
C GLY A 59 -14.62 7.77 -12.36
N ASP A 60 -13.70 6.80 -12.51
CA ASP A 60 -13.63 5.91 -13.67
C ASP A 60 -13.14 4.51 -13.29
N PRO A 61 -14.07 3.59 -12.94
CA PRO A 61 -13.74 2.21 -12.60
C PRO A 61 -13.58 1.31 -13.84
N SER A 62 -13.64 1.85 -15.07
CA SER A 62 -13.65 1.02 -16.30
C SER A 62 -12.46 0.07 -16.40
N TRP A 63 -11.30 0.45 -15.89
CA TRP A 63 -10.05 -0.31 -15.99
C TRP A 63 -9.95 -1.48 -15.02
N GLU A 64 -10.74 -1.52 -13.94
CA GLU A 64 -10.52 -2.41 -12.77
C GLU A 64 -10.61 -3.90 -13.12
N HIS A 65 -11.30 -4.26 -14.19
CA HIS A 65 -11.45 -5.65 -14.64
C HIS A 65 -10.32 -6.11 -15.59
N SER A 66 -9.66 -5.16 -16.27
CA SER A 66 -8.67 -5.44 -17.32
C SER A 66 -7.24 -5.11 -16.89
N PHE A 67 -7.09 -4.32 -15.83
CA PHE A 67 -5.80 -3.85 -15.33
C PHE A 67 -5.73 -3.94 -13.80
N THR A 68 -4.51 -4.05 -13.30
CA THR A 68 -4.15 -4.04 -11.88
C THR A 68 -3.21 -2.86 -11.60
N ARG A 69 -3.23 -2.38 -10.35
CA ARG A 69 -2.39 -1.28 -9.86
C ARG A 69 -1.25 -1.84 -9.03
N TRP A 70 0.00 -1.64 -9.47
CA TRP A 70 1.17 -2.04 -8.70
C TRP A 70 1.89 -0.79 -8.18
N PRO A 71 2.12 -0.65 -6.86
CA PRO A 71 2.71 0.56 -6.31
C PRO A 71 4.17 0.70 -6.74
N LEU A 72 4.53 1.90 -7.18
CA LEU A 72 5.89 2.35 -7.47
C LEU A 72 6.10 3.71 -6.77
N GLY A 73 6.14 3.65 -5.44
CA GLY A 73 6.31 4.84 -4.61
C GLY A 73 5.10 5.78 -4.68
N VAL A 74 5.27 7.07 -4.98
CA VAL A 74 4.13 8.01 -5.08
C VAL A 74 3.21 7.71 -6.26
N CYS A 75 3.67 6.90 -7.22
CA CYS A 75 2.90 6.47 -8.37
C CYS A 75 2.47 5.00 -8.25
N ASP A 76 1.45 4.65 -9.02
CA ASP A 76 1.06 3.27 -9.28
C ASP A 76 1.26 3.00 -10.78
N GLN A 77 1.85 1.86 -11.10
CA GLN A 77 1.88 1.35 -12.47
C GLN A 77 0.55 0.64 -12.78
N LEU A 78 -0.05 0.98 -13.92
CA LEU A 78 -1.21 0.27 -14.46
C LEU A 78 -0.74 -0.85 -15.39
N VAL A 79 -0.98 -2.08 -14.96
CA VAL A 79 -0.46 -3.30 -15.57
C VAL A 79 -1.64 -4.17 -15.99
N SER A 80 -1.58 -4.80 -17.17
CA SER A 80 -2.65 -5.70 -17.60
C SER A 80 -2.90 -6.79 -16.55
N ALA A 81 -4.17 -7.11 -16.27
CA ALA A 81 -4.57 -8.13 -15.31
C ALA A 81 -4.05 -9.54 -15.67
N HIS A 82 -3.67 -9.78 -16.92
CA HIS A 82 -3.05 -11.03 -17.37
C HIS A 82 -1.55 -11.12 -17.06
N THR A 83 -0.95 -10.05 -16.54
CA THR A 83 0.47 -10.02 -16.21
C THR A 83 0.71 -10.74 -14.90
N HIS A 84 1.63 -11.71 -14.92
CA HIS A 84 2.01 -12.43 -13.72
C HIS A 84 2.75 -11.49 -12.76
N PHE A 85 2.23 -11.36 -11.54
CA PHE A 85 2.88 -10.60 -10.48
C PHE A 85 3.91 -11.48 -9.76
N HIS A 86 5.11 -10.92 -9.54
CA HIS A 86 6.20 -11.59 -8.82
C HIS A 86 6.52 -10.80 -7.54
N PRO A 87 5.98 -11.20 -6.37
CA PRO A 87 6.05 -10.43 -5.13
C PRO A 87 7.46 -10.05 -4.70
N GLU A 88 8.39 -11.00 -4.69
CA GLU A 88 9.75 -10.81 -4.19
C GLU A 88 10.54 -9.87 -5.11
N LYS A 89 10.41 -10.06 -6.43
CA LYS A 89 11.03 -9.19 -7.43
C LYS A 89 10.50 -7.76 -7.32
N TRP A 90 9.19 -7.60 -7.09
CA TRP A 90 8.59 -6.28 -6.94
C TRP A 90 9.00 -5.61 -5.62
N ALA A 91 9.07 -6.37 -4.52
CA ALA A 91 9.59 -5.89 -3.25
C ALA A 91 11.04 -5.41 -3.38
N GLU A 92 11.90 -6.18 -4.05
CA GLU A 92 13.29 -5.77 -4.32
C GLU A 92 13.35 -4.50 -5.18
N HIS A 93 12.58 -4.46 -6.27
CA HIS A 93 12.54 -3.32 -7.19
C HIS A 93 12.10 -2.02 -6.50
N THR A 94 11.18 -2.12 -5.54
CA THR A 94 10.58 -0.95 -4.89
C THR A 94 11.23 -0.56 -3.56
N ARG A 95 12.15 -1.37 -3.02
CA ARG A 95 12.72 -1.19 -1.68
C ARG A 95 13.38 0.17 -1.44
N ASN A 96 14.05 0.72 -2.46
CA ASN A 96 14.86 1.93 -2.36
C ASN A 96 14.55 2.96 -3.46
N LEU A 97 13.27 3.15 -3.81
CA LEU A 97 12.87 4.03 -4.92
C LEU A 97 13.26 5.50 -4.74
N TYR A 98 13.26 6.01 -3.50
CA TYR A 98 13.48 7.42 -3.22
C TYR A 98 14.59 7.66 -2.21
N GLN A 99 15.49 8.58 -2.55
CA GLN A 99 16.45 9.19 -1.63
C GLN A 99 15.84 10.44 -0.99
N TRP A 100 14.67 10.29 -0.35
CA TRP A 100 13.97 11.41 0.25
C TRP A 100 14.50 11.68 1.66
N SER A 101 15.18 12.80 1.85
CA SER A 101 15.90 13.14 3.09
C SER A 101 15.13 14.04 4.06
N GLU A 102 13.99 14.60 3.65
CA GLU A 102 13.26 15.54 4.51
C GLU A 102 12.60 14.81 5.70
N PRO A 103 12.85 15.25 6.95
CA PRO A 103 12.18 14.69 8.13
C PRO A 103 10.65 14.82 8.01
N HIS A 104 9.91 13.87 8.58
CA HIS A 104 8.45 13.82 8.45
C HIS A 104 7.75 15.13 8.85
N ASN A 105 8.13 15.70 10.00
CA ASN A 105 7.46 16.86 10.59
C ASN A 105 8.24 18.18 10.42
N SER A 106 9.07 18.31 9.36
CA SER A 106 9.92 19.50 9.15
C SER A 106 9.18 20.73 8.60
N PHE A 107 8.04 20.55 7.93
CA PHE A 107 7.31 21.63 7.25
C PHE A 107 6.12 22.14 8.06
N HIS A 108 5.73 23.40 7.80
CA HIS A 108 4.57 24.03 8.44
C HIS A 108 3.27 23.26 8.11
N PRO A 109 2.38 22.98 9.10
CA PRO A 109 1.21 22.11 8.90
C PRO A 109 0.27 22.52 7.76
N GLY A 110 0.16 23.82 7.47
CA GLY A 110 -0.70 24.35 6.40
C GLY A 110 -0.03 24.51 5.03
N SER A 111 1.18 23.99 4.82
CA SER A 111 1.95 24.21 3.60
C SER A 111 1.82 23.06 2.60
N TRP A 112 2.04 23.36 1.31
CA TRP A 112 2.07 22.33 0.26
C TRP A 112 3.27 21.39 0.42
N GLU A 113 4.38 21.88 0.97
CA GLU A 113 5.56 21.08 1.28
C GLU A 113 5.23 20.01 2.33
N ARG A 114 4.37 20.31 3.32
CA ARG A 114 3.90 19.31 4.29
C ARG A 114 3.11 18.20 3.59
N VAL A 115 2.21 18.56 2.67
CA VAL A 115 1.42 17.59 1.90
C VAL A 115 2.32 16.72 1.02
N ALA A 116 3.23 17.34 0.25
CA ALA A 116 4.17 16.61 -0.59
C ALA A 116 5.10 15.70 0.23
N ASN A 117 5.58 16.17 1.38
CA ASN A 117 6.42 15.38 2.28
C ASN A 117 5.63 14.17 2.82
N GLU A 118 4.38 14.36 3.23
CA GLU A 118 3.52 13.25 3.67
C GLU A 118 3.39 12.18 2.59
N GLU A 119 3.13 12.57 1.33
CA GLU A 119 3.06 11.62 0.20
C GLU A 119 4.37 10.83 0.04
N MET A 120 5.52 11.49 0.15
CA MET A 120 6.83 10.83 0.06
C MET A 120 7.06 9.87 1.22
N TRP A 121 6.61 10.20 2.43
CA TRP A 121 6.67 9.30 3.58
C TRP A 121 5.74 8.10 3.36
N GLN A 122 4.46 8.31 3.05
CA GLN A 122 3.50 7.23 2.81
C GLN A 122 3.94 6.29 1.68
N ALA A 123 4.58 6.82 0.63
CA ALA A 123 5.09 6.04 -0.49
C ALA A 123 6.05 4.90 -0.08
N ARG A 124 6.78 5.03 1.03
CA ARG A 124 7.70 3.98 1.53
C ARG A 124 6.95 2.71 1.91
N MET A 125 5.76 2.84 2.49
CA MET A 125 4.96 1.71 2.97
C MET A 125 4.13 1.04 1.88
N LYS A 126 3.94 1.69 0.72
CA LYS A 126 2.93 1.26 -0.24
C LYS A 126 3.14 -0.14 -0.78
N THR A 127 4.38 -0.56 -1.04
CA THR A 127 4.63 -1.95 -1.44
C THR A 127 4.28 -2.94 -0.33
N ALA A 128 4.69 -2.68 0.91
CA ALA A 128 4.36 -3.53 2.05
C ALA A 128 2.84 -3.66 2.25
N PHE A 129 2.12 -2.54 2.11
CA PHE A 129 0.66 -2.50 2.19
C PHE A 129 -0.02 -3.23 1.03
N PHE A 130 0.50 -3.07 -0.19
CA PHE A 130 -0.03 -3.76 -1.37
C PHE A 130 0.10 -5.28 -1.22
N LEU A 131 1.25 -5.77 -0.76
CA LEU A 131 1.48 -7.21 -0.53
C LEU A 131 0.57 -7.75 0.58
N TYR A 132 0.35 -6.96 1.63
CA TYR A 132 -0.62 -7.28 2.68
C TYR A 132 -2.04 -7.44 2.10
N ASN A 133 -2.52 -6.48 1.31
CA ASN A 133 -3.86 -6.55 0.72
C ASN A 133 -3.99 -7.67 -0.31
N LEU A 134 -2.92 -7.94 -1.07
CA LEU A 134 -2.87 -9.06 -1.99
C LEU A 134 -3.08 -10.38 -1.23
N ALA A 135 -2.43 -10.55 -0.07
CA ALA A 135 -2.62 -11.71 0.80
C ALA A 135 -4.06 -11.83 1.32
N GLU A 136 -4.68 -10.72 1.76
CA GLU A 136 -6.07 -10.74 2.25
C GLU A 136 -7.04 -11.27 1.16
N GLY A 137 -6.80 -10.95 -0.11
CA GLY A 137 -7.61 -11.37 -1.25
C GLY A 137 -7.37 -12.79 -1.78
N MET A 138 -6.37 -13.53 -1.28
CA MET A 138 -6.03 -14.87 -1.78
C MET A 138 -6.75 -16.01 -1.02
N GLN A 139 -6.55 -17.26 -1.46
CA GLN A 139 -6.91 -18.49 -0.73
C GLN A 139 -5.77 -18.84 0.27
N GLU A 140 -6.06 -19.61 1.33
CA GLU A 140 -5.20 -19.72 2.53
C GLU A 140 -3.75 -20.17 2.27
N ASP A 141 -3.53 -21.15 1.39
CA ASP A 141 -2.22 -21.80 1.23
C ASP A 141 -1.10 -20.89 0.69
N ALA A 142 -1.43 -19.75 0.09
CA ALA A 142 -0.46 -18.82 -0.52
C ALA A 142 -0.32 -17.48 0.23
N LYS A 143 -1.00 -17.30 1.37
CA LYS A 143 -0.99 -16.02 2.12
C LYS A 143 0.25 -15.82 2.97
N ALA A 144 0.81 -16.90 3.51
CA ALA A 144 1.89 -16.84 4.49
C ALA A 144 3.13 -16.13 3.94
N ASP A 145 3.54 -16.45 2.70
CA ASP A 145 4.71 -15.84 2.06
C ASP A 145 4.52 -14.34 1.82
N LEU A 146 3.32 -13.92 1.42
CA LEU A 146 2.99 -12.50 1.21
C LEU A 146 2.93 -11.73 2.53
N TYR A 147 2.34 -12.30 3.59
CA TYR A 147 2.39 -11.69 4.91
C TYR A 147 3.81 -11.61 5.45
N GLN A 148 4.63 -12.64 5.22
CA GLN A 148 6.03 -12.64 5.61
C GLN A 148 6.80 -11.54 4.89
N LEU A 149 6.60 -11.39 3.57
CA LEU A 149 7.26 -10.36 2.78
C LEU A 149 6.79 -8.95 3.19
N SER A 150 5.49 -8.76 3.40
CA SER A 150 4.91 -7.51 3.90
C SER A 150 5.49 -7.14 5.27
N TYR A 151 5.50 -8.06 6.23
CA TYR A 151 6.09 -7.88 7.55
C TYR A 151 7.57 -7.51 7.47
N THR A 152 8.36 -8.21 6.65
CA THR A 152 9.79 -7.91 6.47
C THR A 152 10.00 -6.48 6.00
N LEU A 153 9.25 -6.03 4.99
CA LEU A 153 9.33 -4.66 4.48
C LEU A 153 8.89 -3.62 5.52
N TYR A 154 7.75 -3.85 6.20
CA TYR A 154 7.29 -2.95 7.27
C TYR A 154 8.34 -2.83 8.38
N LYS A 155 8.89 -3.96 8.81
CA LYS A 155 9.92 -4.01 9.84
C LYS A 155 11.14 -3.18 9.46
N GLU A 156 11.68 -3.41 8.27
CA GLU A 156 12.87 -2.69 7.78
C GLU A 156 12.64 -1.18 7.76
N ILE A 157 11.47 -0.74 7.28
CA ILE A 157 11.21 0.69 7.16
C ILE A 157 10.94 1.31 8.54
N VAL A 158 10.15 0.66 9.41
CA VAL A 158 9.88 1.16 10.77
C VAL A 158 11.14 1.17 11.64
N GLU A 159 12.06 0.23 11.46
CA GLU A 159 13.34 0.19 12.17
C GLU A 159 14.36 1.20 11.63
N ALA A 160 14.25 1.59 10.35
CA ALA A 160 15.17 2.54 9.72
C ALA A 160 14.96 4.00 10.15
N TYR A 161 13.77 4.37 10.63
CA TYR A 161 13.43 5.75 10.94
C TYR A 161 12.92 5.91 12.38
N PRO A 162 13.42 6.88 13.16
CA PRO A 162 12.97 7.10 14.54
C PRO A 162 11.68 7.94 14.64
N ASP A 163 11.45 8.86 13.69
CA ASP A 163 10.25 9.69 13.61
C ASP A 163 9.56 9.43 12.27
N TYR A 164 8.33 8.92 12.34
CA TYR A 164 7.58 8.43 11.20
C TYR A 164 6.06 8.59 11.40
N PRO A 165 5.27 8.62 10.29
CA PRO A 165 3.83 8.76 10.35
C PRO A 165 3.15 7.74 11.30
N PRO A 166 2.20 8.17 12.16
CA PRO A 166 1.55 7.28 13.13
C PRO A 166 0.95 6.01 12.52
N ASN A 167 0.36 6.10 11.32
CA ASN A 167 -0.28 4.97 10.65
C ASN A 167 0.69 3.82 10.30
N TRP A 168 2.00 4.04 10.33
CA TRP A 168 2.96 2.94 10.15
C TRP A 168 2.94 1.98 11.34
N ASP A 169 2.66 2.47 12.56
CA ASP A 169 2.53 1.61 13.72
C ASP A 169 1.30 0.69 13.60
N VAL A 170 0.15 1.19 13.16
CA VAL A 170 -1.04 0.34 12.97
C VAL A 170 -0.80 -0.71 11.88
N ASN A 171 -0.16 -0.32 10.78
CA ASN A 171 0.18 -1.23 9.68
C ASN A 171 1.18 -2.33 10.11
N MET A 172 2.23 -1.96 10.86
CA MET A 172 3.19 -2.92 11.40
C MET A 172 2.53 -3.90 12.38
N ALA A 173 1.61 -3.42 13.22
CA ALA A 173 0.89 -4.26 14.16
C ALA A 173 -0.03 -5.27 13.46
N LEU A 174 -0.72 -4.85 12.40
CA LEU A 174 -1.55 -5.71 11.55
C LEU A 174 -0.71 -6.74 10.79
N ALA A 175 0.42 -6.34 10.22
CA ALA A 175 1.34 -7.28 9.55
C ALA A 175 1.85 -8.36 10.52
N CYS A 176 2.24 -7.96 11.75
CA CYS A 176 2.63 -8.90 12.80
C CYS A 176 1.49 -9.86 13.18
N GLU A 177 0.24 -9.38 13.27
CA GLU A 177 -0.93 -10.20 13.60
C GLU A 177 -1.24 -11.20 12.48
N ARG A 178 -1.30 -10.75 11.22
CA ARG A 178 -1.58 -11.63 10.08
C ARG A 178 -0.52 -12.69 9.87
N LEU A 179 0.76 -12.33 10.04
CA LEU A 179 1.86 -13.28 9.97
C LEU A 179 1.75 -14.32 11.09
N LEU A 180 1.39 -13.92 12.32
CA LEU A 180 1.13 -14.84 13.42
C LEU A 180 0.02 -15.84 13.06
N ARG A 181 -1.11 -15.36 12.53
CA ARG A 181 -2.24 -16.22 12.16
C ARG A 181 -1.95 -17.12 10.96
N SER A 182 -1.00 -16.76 10.10
CA SER A 182 -0.58 -17.60 8.97
C SER A 182 0.26 -18.82 9.37
N GLY A 183 0.61 -18.98 10.66
CA GLY A 183 1.26 -20.20 11.16
C GLY A 183 2.78 -20.22 10.94
N LEU A 184 3.43 -19.06 10.93
CA LEU A 184 4.88 -18.96 10.69
C LEU A 184 5.69 -19.83 11.68
N GLN A 185 6.55 -20.68 11.12
CA GLN A 185 7.33 -21.68 11.82
C GLN A 185 8.66 -21.11 12.31
N GLY A 186 8.90 -21.13 13.62
CA GLY A 186 10.22 -20.82 14.19
C GLY A 186 10.19 -20.72 15.72
N PRO A 187 11.24 -21.19 16.42
CA PRO A 187 11.31 -21.08 17.88
C PRO A 187 11.10 -19.64 18.36
N GLY A 188 10.09 -19.45 19.20
CA GLY A 188 9.72 -18.15 19.78
C GLY A 188 9.13 -17.13 18.78
N ALA A 189 8.77 -17.53 17.55
CA ALA A 189 8.18 -16.62 16.57
C ALA A 189 6.85 -16.03 17.07
N GLU A 190 6.00 -16.85 17.67
CA GLU A 190 4.70 -16.42 18.19
C GLU A 190 4.83 -15.32 19.26
N ASP A 191 5.68 -15.51 20.27
CA ASP A 191 5.91 -14.51 21.33
C ASP A 191 6.46 -13.19 20.75
N ARG A 192 7.39 -13.28 19.78
CA ARG A 192 7.94 -12.11 19.10
C ARG A 192 6.88 -11.34 18.32
N LEU A 193 6.03 -12.03 17.57
CA LEU A 193 4.97 -11.40 16.76
C LEU A 193 3.87 -10.79 17.63
N LEU A 194 3.45 -11.48 18.69
CA LEU A 194 2.52 -10.91 19.69
C LEU A 194 3.11 -9.67 20.34
N THR A 195 4.38 -9.73 20.76
CA THR A 195 5.07 -8.58 21.36
C THR A 195 5.21 -7.42 20.38
N CYS A 196 5.52 -7.70 19.11
CA CYS A 196 5.52 -6.71 18.04
C CYS A 196 4.15 -6.03 17.90
N SER A 197 3.09 -6.80 17.71
CA SER A 197 1.75 -6.26 17.46
C SER A 197 1.24 -5.43 18.64
N ILE A 198 1.41 -5.93 19.87
CA ILE A 198 1.10 -5.20 21.10
C ILE A 198 1.87 -3.88 21.19
N LYS A 199 3.18 -3.90 20.92
CA LYS A 199 4.03 -2.70 20.97
C LYS A 199 3.52 -1.65 20.00
N HIS A 200 3.32 -2.02 18.74
CA HIS A 200 2.98 -1.05 17.70
C HIS A 200 1.55 -0.53 17.81
N PHE A 201 0.55 -1.35 18.13
CA PHE A 201 -0.79 -0.81 18.45
C PHE A 201 -0.76 0.14 19.66
N SER A 202 0.05 -0.16 20.68
CA SER A 202 0.21 0.72 21.84
C SER A 202 0.88 2.05 21.47
N LEU A 203 1.86 2.04 20.55
CA LEU A 203 2.49 3.25 20.03
C LEU A 203 1.51 4.08 19.20
N TYR A 204 0.72 3.43 18.35
CA TYR A 204 -0.31 4.08 17.55
C TYR A 204 -1.30 4.86 18.43
N LEU A 205 -1.86 4.22 19.46
CA LEU A 205 -2.78 4.88 20.41
C LEU A 205 -2.15 6.01 21.25
N LYS A 206 -0.82 6.03 21.37
CA LYS A 206 -0.10 7.14 22.02
C LYS A 206 0.06 8.33 21.08
N LYS A 207 0.32 8.06 19.79
CA LYS A 207 0.52 9.07 18.75
C LYS A 207 -0.80 9.69 18.30
N ASP A 208 -1.83 8.88 18.05
CA ASP A 208 -3.16 9.34 17.66
C ASP A 208 -4.17 9.19 18.82
N ARG A 209 -4.42 10.31 19.50
CA ARG A 209 -5.30 10.34 20.69
C ARG A 209 -6.78 10.42 20.34
N LEU A 210 -7.12 10.74 19.09
CA LEU A 210 -8.50 10.93 18.64
C LEU A 210 -8.99 9.78 17.76
N GLU A 211 -8.21 8.70 17.65
CA GLU A 211 -8.54 7.50 16.89
C GLU A 211 -9.93 6.93 17.28
N PRO A 212 -10.91 6.95 16.36
CA PRO A 212 -12.25 6.42 16.62
C PRO A 212 -12.28 4.92 16.98
N GLN A 213 -11.34 4.13 16.45
CA GLN A 213 -11.22 2.70 16.68
C GLN A 213 -10.42 2.34 17.95
N ALA A 214 -10.04 3.34 18.76
CA ALA A 214 -9.24 3.11 19.96
C ALA A 214 -9.82 2.02 20.91
N PRO A 215 -11.14 1.92 21.14
CA PRO A 215 -11.70 0.83 21.95
C PRO A 215 -11.43 -0.56 21.36
N ALA A 216 -11.56 -0.72 20.03
CA ALA A 216 -11.32 -1.98 19.34
C ALA A 216 -9.84 -2.37 19.41
N ILE A 217 -8.94 -1.41 19.19
CA ILE A 217 -7.49 -1.62 19.29
C ILE A 217 -7.08 -2.01 20.72
N ARG A 218 -7.63 -1.35 21.75
CA ARG A 218 -7.39 -1.73 23.16
C ARG A 218 -7.88 -3.14 23.48
N SER A 219 -9.04 -3.53 22.94
CA SER A 219 -9.56 -4.90 23.07
C SER A 219 -8.64 -5.93 22.41
N ALA A 220 -8.13 -5.63 21.21
CA ALA A 220 -7.16 -6.49 20.52
C ALA A 220 -5.87 -6.64 21.32
N ILE A 221 -5.30 -5.54 21.85
CA ILE A 221 -4.13 -5.56 22.74
C ILE A 221 -4.37 -6.47 23.95
N ALA A 222 -5.51 -6.34 24.61
CA ALA A 222 -5.84 -7.15 25.79
C ALA A 222 -5.89 -8.64 25.47
N LYS A 223 -6.48 -9.03 24.33
CA LYS A 223 -6.52 -10.43 23.88
C LYS A 223 -5.12 -10.97 23.59
N MET A 224 -4.29 -10.21 22.87
CA MET A 224 -2.91 -10.62 22.56
C MET A 224 -2.04 -10.72 23.81
N LEU A 225 -2.25 -9.87 24.82
CA LEU A 225 -1.54 -9.98 26.10
C LEU A 225 -1.88 -11.29 26.81
N GLN A 226 -3.15 -11.69 26.83
CA GLN A 226 -3.59 -12.97 27.40
C GLN A 226 -3.02 -14.16 26.63
N GLU A 227 -3.03 -14.09 25.29
CA GLU A 227 -2.47 -15.13 24.43
C GLU A 227 -0.96 -15.32 24.67
N ARG A 228 -0.21 -14.21 24.73
CA ARG A 228 1.23 -14.24 25.00
C ARG A 228 1.56 -14.81 26.37
N GLU A 229 0.78 -14.45 27.40
CA GLU A 229 0.98 -14.96 28.75
C GLU A 229 0.78 -16.48 28.81
N ARG A 230 -0.26 -16.99 28.16
CA ARG A 230 -0.50 -18.45 28.05
C ARG A 230 0.66 -19.16 27.35
N LEU A 231 1.18 -18.59 26.27
CA LEU A 231 2.33 -19.16 25.55
C LEU A 231 3.57 -19.27 26.44
N ARG A 232 3.87 -18.22 27.23
CA ARG A 232 5.02 -18.23 28.14
C ARG A 232 4.85 -19.25 29.27
N GLN A 233 3.66 -19.35 29.85
CA GLN A 233 3.37 -20.35 30.89
C GLN A 233 3.52 -21.78 30.37
N ASN A 234 3.05 -22.06 29.15
CA ASN A 234 3.20 -23.38 28.53
C ASN A 234 4.67 -23.73 28.25
N LEU A 235 5.52 -22.74 27.94
CA LEU A 235 6.96 -22.93 27.75
C LEU A 235 7.69 -23.18 29.08
N GLU A 236 7.25 -22.55 30.17
CA GLU A 236 7.84 -22.74 31.51
C GLU A 236 7.45 -24.07 32.16
N GLN A 237 6.29 -24.63 31.81
CA GLN A 237 5.81 -25.89 32.39
C GLN A 237 6.41 -27.14 31.73
N GLY A 238 7.03 -27.02 30.55
CA GLY A 238 7.59 -28.15 29.78
C GLY A 238 6.51 -29.12 29.26
N PRO A 239 6.79 -29.91 28.22
CA PRO A 239 5.90 -30.99 27.80
C PRO A 239 5.77 -32.11 28.83
#